data_AF-A0A0W1AP06-F1
#
_entry.id   AF-A0A0W1AP06-F1
#
_cell.length_a   1.000
_cell.length_b   1.000
_cell.length_c   1.000
_cell.angle_alpha   90.00
_cell.angle_beta   90.00
_cell.angle_gamma   90.00
#
_symmetry.space_group_name_H-M   'P 1'
#
loop_
_entity.id
_entity.type
_entity.pdbx_description
1 polymer ?
#
loop_
_entity_poly.entity_id
_entity_poly.type
_entity_poly.pdbx_seq_one_letter_code
_entity_poly.pdbx_strand_id
1 'polypeptide(L)'
;MNKKHDTMKKTNKQMLAAQNKPEAIPQMPWHERFYQFISSSSNFLIGKVTEDKFAFNELPDEIKYEIASFLTTKDFINLSKTTKSNSPFFTTNQHLKQGYEVRKFLHHVVRGNHEAVAKMLENNPSLMVIRGQVKDLSGREFSNISGFEYCLWALDKHMWTKMLDCVPKTEDGERIKTELRKQYQMIKEHGVTYTLHGVTKDYRPETTTTTEKHFDFKGTIISELQKFLDRNNNHQWITGVGGAQRLLPAHVVDEYCSDRPFELLPFYYFEQRHTSSKEYKNHLTNKKESWFGISSKMGESFAIVKGTGVVMSMARAWVPGVRDDLGAIRILYRVRKKDFLALEDDLKPCNSSENRYNY
;
A
#
# COMPACT_ATOMS: atom_id res chain seq x y z
N MET A 1 -61.67 44.93 40.31
CA MET A 1 -60.49 44.48 41.10
C MET A 1 -59.81 43.22 40.54
N ASN A 2 -59.81 42.97 39.22
CA ASN A 2 -59.24 41.73 38.66
C ASN A 2 -58.36 41.95 37.40
N LYS A 3 -57.65 43.09 37.33
CA LYS A 3 -56.69 43.38 36.23
C LYS A 3 -55.24 43.62 36.66
N LYS A 4 -54.95 43.69 37.96
CA LYS A 4 -53.57 43.83 38.49
C LYS A 4 -52.90 42.49 38.84
N HIS A 5 -53.67 41.40 38.94
CA HIS A 5 -53.13 40.10 39.35
C HIS A 5 -52.59 39.25 38.18
N ASP A 6 -53.02 39.54 36.94
CA ASP A 6 -52.54 38.84 35.73
C ASP A 6 -51.27 39.46 35.14
N THR A 7 -50.98 40.73 35.45
CA THR A 7 -49.76 41.39 34.95
C THR A 7 -48.52 40.88 35.68
N MET A 8 -48.58 40.64 37.01
CA MET A 8 -47.44 40.10 37.76
C MET A 8 -47.09 38.64 37.43
N LYS A 9 -48.07 37.81 37.05
CA LYS A 9 -47.80 36.42 36.64
C LYS A 9 -47.16 36.31 35.25
N LYS A 10 -47.42 37.26 34.35
CA LYS A 10 -46.76 37.32 33.04
C LYS A 10 -45.32 37.82 33.12
N THR A 11 -45.01 38.76 34.01
CA THR A 11 -43.64 39.30 34.15
C THR A 11 -42.67 38.31 34.82
N ASN A 12 -43.13 37.53 35.82
CA ASN A 12 -42.27 36.49 36.44
C ASN A 12 -42.01 35.28 35.53
N LYS A 13 -42.92 34.95 34.61
CA LYS A 13 -42.71 33.87 33.64
C LYS A 13 -41.77 34.29 32.50
N GLN A 14 -41.66 35.58 32.20
CA GLN A 14 -40.66 36.12 31.27
C GLN A 14 -39.27 36.31 31.90
N MET A 15 -39.17 36.57 33.21
CA MET A 15 -37.87 36.65 33.88
C MET A 15 -37.23 35.28 34.15
N LEU A 16 -38.00 34.22 34.44
CA LEU A 16 -37.45 32.87 34.59
C LEU A 16 -37.06 32.18 33.26
N ALA A 17 -37.58 32.64 32.13
CA ALA A 17 -37.20 32.13 30.80
C ALA A 17 -35.92 32.79 30.24
N ALA A 18 -35.42 33.84 30.88
CA ALA A 18 -34.22 34.58 30.45
C ALA A 18 -32.92 34.11 31.14
N GLN A 19 -33.00 33.22 32.15
CA GLN A 19 -31.83 32.75 32.92
C GLN A 19 -31.38 31.31 32.60
N ASN A 20 -31.99 30.64 31.62
CA ASN A 20 -31.60 29.29 31.20
C ASN A 20 -31.56 29.14 29.66
N LYS A 21 -30.90 30.07 28.98
CA LYS A 21 -30.36 29.80 27.64
C LYS A 21 -28.91 29.37 27.82
N PRO A 22 -28.49 28.16 27.41
CA PRO A 22 -27.07 27.89 27.25
C PRO A 22 -26.57 28.89 26.21
N GLU A 23 -25.66 29.78 26.61
CA GLU A 23 -24.91 30.57 25.66
C GLU A 23 -24.27 29.58 24.69
N ALA A 24 -24.60 29.74 23.40
CA ALA A 24 -23.91 29.02 22.36
C ALA A 24 -22.45 29.49 22.41
N ILE A 25 -21.60 28.69 23.04
CA ILE A 25 -20.16 28.83 22.96
C ILE A 25 -19.85 28.82 21.46
N PRO A 26 -19.29 29.90 20.89
CA PRO A 26 -18.91 29.90 19.48
C PRO A 26 -18.02 28.69 19.25
N GLN A 27 -18.36 27.84 18.28
CA GLN A 27 -17.46 26.79 17.84
C GLN A 27 -16.22 27.46 17.26
N MET A 28 -15.21 27.62 18.11
CA MET A 28 -13.88 28.05 17.71
C MET A 28 -13.37 27.08 16.63
N PRO A 29 -12.94 27.57 15.46
CA PRO A 29 -12.32 26.74 14.43
C PRO A 29 -11.19 25.89 15.01
N TRP A 30 -11.06 24.65 14.55
CA TRP A 30 -10.14 23.67 15.17
C TRP A 30 -8.67 24.13 15.20
N HIS A 31 -8.24 24.94 14.23
CA HIS A 31 -6.91 25.54 14.23
C HIS A 31 -6.70 26.51 15.41
N GLU A 32 -7.70 27.28 15.81
CA GLU A 32 -7.60 28.17 16.98
C GLU A 32 -7.55 27.41 18.30
N ARG A 33 -8.23 26.25 18.40
CA ARG A 33 -8.10 25.35 19.56
C ARG A 33 -6.72 24.74 19.67
N PHE A 34 -6.15 24.34 18.52
CA PHE A 34 -4.78 23.84 18.46
C PHE A 34 -3.76 24.93 18.85
N TYR A 35 -3.93 26.16 18.35
CA TYR A 35 -3.09 27.30 18.75
C TYR A 35 -3.26 27.70 20.23
N GLN A 36 -4.47 27.64 20.78
CA GLN A 36 -4.68 27.86 22.23
C GLN A 36 -4.03 26.78 23.08
N PHE A 37 -4.03 25.52 22.64
CA PHE A 37 -3.35 24.43 23.33
C PHE A 37 -1.82 24.56 23.27
N ILE A 38 -1.27 24.91 22.10
CA ILE A 38 0.17 25.15 21.92
C ILE A 38 0.60 26.35 22.78
N SER A 39 -0.18 27.44 22.82
CA SER A 39 0.14 28.65 23.59
C SER A 39 -0.06 28.48 25.10
N SER A 40 -1.07 27.71 25.54
CA SER A 40 -1.25 27.39 26.97
C SER A 40 -0.16 26.43 27.48
N SER A 41 0.30 25.51 26.64
CA SER A 41 1.46 24.64 26.91
C SER A 41 2.77 25.43 26.92
N SER A 42 2.87 26.50 26.12
CA SER A 42 4.05 27.38 26.08
C SER A 42 4.24 28.18 27.37
N ASN A 43 3.16 28.54 28.08
CA ASN A 43 3.23 29.18 29.40
C ASN A 43 3.62 28.23 30.54
N PHE A 44 3.57 26.91 30.31
CA PHE A 44 4.12 25.90 31.24
C PHE A 44 5.61 25.60 30.97
N LEU A 45 6.18 26.14 29.89
CA LEU A 45 7.50 25.77 29.34
C LEU A 45 8.51 26.92 29.31
N ILE A 46 8.43 27.89 30.23
CA ILE A 46 9.55 28.82 30.48
C ILE A 46 10.33 28.34 31.70
N GLY A 47 11.05 27.24 31.52
CA GLY A 47 11.91 26.66 32.54
C GLY A 47 12.80 25.57 31.95
N LYS A 48 13.99 25.96 31.45
CA LYS A 48 15.11 25.12 30.99
C LYS A 48 14.78 24.07 29.92
N VAL A 49 15.35 24.27 28.73
CA VAL A 49 15.45 23.25 27.68
C VAL A 49 16.31 22.08 28.19
N THR A 50 15.65 21.08 28.77
CA THR A 50 16.10 19.68 28.75
C THR A 50 15.40 19.00 27.58
N GLU A 51 16.05 18.05 26.90
CA GLU A 51 15.40 17.24 25.87
C GLU A 51 14.19 16.52 26.48
N ASP A 52 13.01 17.11 26.34
CA ASP A 52 11.77 16.48 26.79
C ASP A 52 11.51 15.27 25.90
N LYS A 53 11.67 14.09 26.50
CA LYS A 53 11.26 12.82 25.89
C LYS A 53 9.75 12.88 25.66
N PHE A 54 9.34 12.95 24.39
CA PHE A 54 7.94 12.83 24.03
C PHE A 54 7.39 11.47 24.48
N ALA A 55 6.60 11.46 25.55
CA ALA A 55 6.01 10.27 26.12
C ALA A 55 4.62 10.01 25.51
N PHE A 56 4.58 9.41 24.31
CA PHE A 56 3.32 9.05 23.63
C PHE A 56 2.35 8.29 24.54
N ASN A 57 2.88 7.44 25.42
CA ASN A 57 2.12 6.57 26.30
C ASN A 57 1.33 7.34 27.37
N GLU A 58 1.78 8.55 27.72
CA GLU A 58 1.20 9.41 28.75
C GLU A 58 0.08 10.31 28.21
N LEU A 59 -0.09 10.36 26.88
CA LEU A 59 -1.14 11.15 26.25
C LEU A 59 -2.54 10.56 26.50
N PRO A 60 -3.58 11.40 26.56
CA PRO A 60 -4.97 10.94 26.51
C PRO A 60 -5.26 10.15 25.23
N ASP A 61 -6.19 9.20 25.31
CA ASP A 61 -6.51 8.31 24.19
C ASP A 61 -7.05 9.06 22.97
N GLU A 62 -7.75 10.18 23.15
CA GLU A 62 -8.24 11.04 22.07
C GLU A 62 -7.09 11.65 21.28
N ILE A 63 -6.04 12.11 21.98
CA ILE A 63 -4.86 12.70 21.37
C ILE A 63 -4.02 11.62 20.67
N LYS A 64 -3.89 10.45 21.30
CA LYS A 64 -3.22 9.29 20.68
C LYS A 64 -3.93 8.86 19.40
N TYR A 65 -5.26 8.85 19.41
CA TYR A 65 -6.08 8.53 18.24
C TYR A 65 -5.84 9.54 17.11
N GLU A 66 -5.88 10.83 17.43
CA GLU A 66 -5.64 11.90 16.46
C GLU A 66 -4.25 11.77 15.84
N ILE A 67 -3.21 11.61 16.67
CA ILE A 67 -1.83 11.38 16.20
C ILE A 67 -1.76 10.15 15.29
N ALA A 68 -2.36 9.03 15.72
CA ALA A 68 -2.35 7.79 14.98
C ALA A 68 -3.03 7.91 13.60
N SER A 69 -4.01 8.81 13.44
CA SER A 69 -4.67 9.08 12.16
C SER A 69 -3.73 9.70 11.12
N PHE A 70 -2.78 10.54 11.56
CA PHE A 70 -1.80 11.22 10.70
C PHE A 70 -0.56 10.38 10.36
N LEU A 71 -0.34 9.24 11.01
CA LEU A 71 0.84 8.41 10.76
C LEU A 71 0.74 7.65 9.44
N THR A 72 1.87 7.54 8.75
CA THR A 72 2.03 6.60 7.64
C THR A 72 1.83 5.17 8.13
N THR A 73 1.44 4.24 7.25
CA THR A 73 1.31 2.82 7.60
C THR A 73 2.58 2.24 8.24
N LYS A 74 3.77 2.66 7.77
CA LYS A 74 5.04 2.21 8.35
C LYS A 74 5.22 2.74 9.76
N ASP A 75 5.02 4.04 9.97
CA ASP A 75 5.23 4.67 11.27
C ASP A 75 4.19 4.24 12.29
N PHE A 76 2.94 4.03 11.85
CA PHE A 76 1.86 3.47 12.66
C PHE A 76 2.22 2.06 13.18
N ILE A 77 2.69 1.17 12.30
CA ILE A 77 3.11 -0.19 12.68
C ILE A 77 4.37 -0.18 13.54
N ASN A 78 5.30 0.74 13.28
CA ASN A 78 6.50 0.87 14.11
C ASN A 78 6.14 1.38 15.50
N LEU A 79 5.33 2.43 15.60
CA LEU A 79 4.87 3.01 16.86
C LEU A 79 4.17 1.98 17.73
N SER A 80 3.32 1.13 17.15
CA SER A 80 2.64 0.06 17.91
C SER A 80 3.58 -0.98 18.51
N LYS A 81 4.82 -1.08 18.01
CA LYS A 81 5.86 -2.02 18.46
C LYS A 81 6.94 -1.38 19.34
N THR A 82 6.96 -0.05 19.47
CA THR A 82 8.02 0.67 20.20
C THR A 82 8.07 0.32 21.68
N THR A 83 6.92 0.12 22.33
CA THR A 83 6.84 -0.19 23.76
C THR A 83 5.73 -1.20 24.05
N LYS A 84 5.90 -1.99 25.10
CA LYS A 84 4.89 -2.96 25.55
C LYS A 84 3.58 -2.29 25.95
N SER A 85 3.62 -1.04 26.41
CA SER A 85 2.45 -0.24 26.79
C SER A 85 1.68 0.32 25.59
N ASN A 86 2.33 0.50 24.43
CA ASN A 86 1.65 0.98 23.21
C ASN A 86 0.87 -0.13 22.49
N SER A 87 1.38 -1.36 22.52
CA SER A 87 0.76 -2.46 21.78
C SER A 87 -0.72 -2.69 22.11
N PRO A 88 -1.17 -2.67 23.39
CA PRO A 88 -2.58 -2.76 23.73
C PRO A 88 -3.43 -1.65 23.09
N PHE A 89 -2.97 -0.40 23.13
CA PHE A 89 -3.70 0.73 22.55
C PHE A 89 -4.05 0.51 21.07
N PHE A 90 -3.13 -0.03 20.27
CA PHE A 90 -3.39 -0.30 18.85
C PHE A 90 -4.14 -1.62 18.57
N THR A 91 -4.08 -2.59 19.48
CA THR A 91 -4.56 -3.97 19.22
C THR A 91 -5.85 -4.33 19.96
N THR A 92 -6.16 -3.67 21.08
CA THR A 92 -7.35 -3.93 21.90
C THR A 92 -8.37 -2.80 21.83
N ASN A 93 -7.96 -1.57 21.50
CA ASN A 93 -8.92 -0.48 21.26
C ASN A 93 -9.75 -0.80 20.01
N GLN A 94 -11.06 -0.94 20.17
CA GLN A 94 -11.98 -1.36 19.10
C GLN A 94 -11.94 -0.41 17.89
N HIS A 95 -11.74 0.90 18.13
CA HIS A 95 -11.70 1.90 17.07
C HIS A 95 -10.43 1.83 16.20
N LEU A 96 -9.31 1.42 16.80
CA LEU A 96 -8.02 1.35 16.09
C LEU A 96 -7.68 -0.05 15.62
N LYS A 97 -8.19 -1.09 16.27
CA LYS A 97 -7.88 -2.50 15.97
C LYS A 97 -8.14 -2.84 14.51
N GLN A 98 -9.31 -2.47 13.97
CA GLN A 98 -9.63 -2.74 12.57
C GLN A 98 -8.69 -2.01 11.62
N GLY A 99 -8.45 -0.71 11.86
CA GLY A 99 -7.52 0.08 11.05
C GLY A 99 -6.09 -0.45 11.11
N TYR A 100 -5.64 -0.90 12.28
CA TYR A 100 -4.34 -1.53 12.47
C TYR A 100 -4.20 -2.82 11.68
N GLU A 101 -5.16 -3.75 11.79
CA GLU A 101 -5.11 -5.02 11.08
C GLU A 101 -5.14 -4.82 9.55
N VAL A 102 -5.96 -3.88 9.05
CA VAL A 102 -6.00 -3.55 7.61
C VAL A 102 -4.67 -2.94 7.15
N ARG A 103 -4.14 -1.95 7.87
CA ARG A 103 -2.86 -1.31 7.51
C ARG A 103 -1.70 -2.31 7.55
N LYS A 104 -1.67 -3.19 8.54
CA LYS A 104 -0.68 -4.26 8.68
C LYS A 104 -0.81 -5.31 7.58
N PHE A 105 -2.04 -5.69 7.23
CA PHE A 105 -2.31 -6.60 6.13
C PHE A 105 -1.81 -6.02 4.81
N LEU A 106 -2.25 -4.81 4.45
CA LEU A 106 -1.80 -4.11 3.23
C LEU A 106 -0.28 -3.94 3.19
N HIS A 107 0.34 -3.62 4.32
CA HIS A 107 1.79 -3.52 4.44
C HIS A 107 2.52 -4.80 4.02
N HIS A 108 1.99 -5.96 4.40
CA HIS A 108 2.54 -7.26 4.00
C HIS A 108 2.25 -7.61 2.54
N VAL A 109 1.05 -7.28 2.05
CA VAL A 109 0.65 -7.48 0.64
C VAL A 109 1.58 -6.74 -0.31
N VAL A 110 1.77 -5.43 -0.12
CA VAL A 110 2.60 -4.61 -1.04
C VAL A 110 4.09 -4.98 -1.01
N ARG A 111 4.52 -5.78 -0.03
CA ARG A 111 5.89 -6.30 0.13
C ARG A 111 6.08 -7.71 -0.39
N GLY A 112 4.99 -8.39 -0.80
CA GLY A 112 5.06 -9.78 -1.24
C GLY A 112 5.32 -10.77 -0.09
N ASN A 113 4.90 -10.46 1.15
CA ASN A 113 5.10 -11.34 2.31
C ASN A 113 3.98 -12.38 2.40
N HIS A 114 4.05 -13.42 1.59
CA HIS A 114 2.97 -14.40 1.39
C HIS A 114 2.58 -15.14 2.67
N GLU A 115 3.56 -15.51 3.49
CA GLU A 115 3.36 -16.27 4.74
C GLU A 115 2.68 -15.40 5.80
N ALA A 116 3.08 -14.13 5.89
CA ALA A 116 2.45 -13.18 6.81
C ALA A 116 1.01 -12.87 6.39
N VAL A 117 0.76 -12.71 5.08
CA VAL A 117 -0.58 -12.52 4.51
C VAL A 117 -1.46 -13.73 4.84
N ALA A 118 -1.01 -14.94 4.53
CA ALA A 118 -1.76 -16.18 4.78
C ALA A 118 -2.12 -16.33 6.27
N LYS A 119 -1.15 -16.14 7.16
CA LYS A 119 -1.39 -16.20 8.62
C LYS A 119 -2.42 -15.17 9.10
N MET A 120 -2.46 -13.98 8.51
CA MET A 120 -3.49 -12.98 8.85
C MET A 120 -4.86 -13.39 8.34
N LEU A 121 -4.93 -13.98 7.14
CA LEU A 121 -6.18 -14.44 6.53
C LEU A 121 -6.75 -15.70 7.18
N GLU A 122 -5.92 -16.61 7.68
CA GLU A 122 -6.37 -17.76 8.50
C GLU A 122 -7.18 -17.30 9.72
N ASN A 123 -6.82 -16.14 10.29
CA ASN A 123 -7.54 -15.56 11.44
C ASN A 123 -8.73 -14.70 11.00
N ASN A 124 -8.60 -13.95 9.91
CA ASN A 124 -9.64 -13.07 9.41
C ASN A 124 -9.61 -12.94 7.88
N PRO A 125 -10.31 -13.83 7.15
CA PRO A 125 -10.35 -13.81 5.68
C PRO A 125 -10.93 -12.50 5.10
N SER A 126 -11.78 -11.79 5.85
CA SER A 126 -12.41 -10.54 5.38
C SER A 126 -11.41 -9.41 5.13
N LEU A 127 -10.18 -9.50 5.66
CA LEU A 127 -9.13 -8.51 5.41
C LEU A 127 -8.82 -8.34 3.91
N MET A 128 -9.03 -9.38 3.09
CA MET A 128 -8.81 -9.31 1.63
C MET A 128 -9.63 -8.20 0.95
N VAL A 129 -10.84 -7.95 1.44
CA VAL A 129 -11.81 -7.06 0.80
C VAL A 129 -11.84 -5.66 1.42
N ILE A 130 -11.32 -5.49 2.63
CA ILE A 130 -11.33 -4.20 3.32
C ILE A 130 -10.30 -3.28 2.69
N ARG A 131 -10.75 -2.08 2.29
CA ARG A 131 -9.89 -1.05 1.72
C ARG A 131 -9.23 -0.20 2.80
N GLY A 132 -8.03 0.28 2.51
CA GLY A 132 -7.32 1.23 3.35
C GLY A 132 -6.20 1.94 2.60
N GLN A 133 -5.41 2.70 3.35
CA GLN A 133 -4.26 3.41 2.83
C GLN A 133 -2.98 2.57 2.93
N VAL A 134 -2.18 2.58 1.87
CA VAL A 134 -0.86 1.94 1.88
C VAL A 134 0.09 2.64 0.91
N LYS A 135 1.38 2.64 1.27
CA LYS A 135 2.49 3.00 0.38
C LYS A 135 3.28 1.75 0.03
N ASP A 136 3.42 1.47 -1.26
CA ASP A 136 4.18 0.32 -1.72
C ASP A 136 5.70 0.56 -1.70
N LEU A 137 6.47 -0.46 -2.08
CA LEU A 137 7.94 -0.40 -2.04
C LEU A 137 8.55 0.52 -3.10
N SER A 138 7.81 0.87 -4.16
CA SER A 138 8.23 1.85 -5.16
C SER A 138 7.82 3.28 -4.82
N GLY A 139 7.12 3.47 -3.69
CA GLY A 139 6.69 4.77 -3.21
C GLY A 139 5.35 5.25 -3.76
N ARG A 140 4.55 4.40 -4.41
CA ARG A 140 3.18 4.72 -4.80
C ARG A 140 2.28 4.71 -3.58
N GLU A 141 1.49 5.75 -3.43
CA GLU A 141 0.54 5.96 -2.35
C GLU A 141 -0.88 5.68 -2.84
N PHE A 142 -1.48 4.65 -2.28
CA PHE A 142 -2.87 4.28 -2.49
C PHE A 142 -3.66 4.74 -1.27
N SER A 143 -4.61 5.65 -1.46
CA SER A 143 -5.44 6.19 -0.37
C SER A 143 -6.56 5.24 0.04
N ASN A 144 -7.05 4.41 -0.89
CA ASN A 144 -8.19 3.54 -0.68
C ASN A 144 -8.14 2.30 -1.59
N ILE A 145 -7.40 1.27 -1.16
CA ILE A 145 -7.25 0.01 -1.90
C ILE A 145 -7.35 -1.20 -0.96
N SER A 146 -7.96 -2.29 -1.42
CA SER A 146 -7.92 -3.57 -0.71
C SER A 146 -6.62 -4.34 -1.03
N GLY A 147 -6.28 -5.33 -0.21
CA GLY A 147 -5.11 -6.17 -0.53
C GLY A 147 -5.31 -6.95 -1.83
N PHE A 148 -6.53 -7.43 -2.08
CA PHE A 148 -6.85 -8.12 -3.32
C PHE A 148 -6.75 -7.20 -4.55
N GLU A 149 -7.34 -6.00 -4.49
CA GLU A 149 -7.25 -5.00 -5.56
C GLU A 149 -5.81 -4.64 -5.91
N TYR A 150 -4.94 -4.48 -4.91
CA TYR A 150 -3.52 -4.24 -5.15
C TYR A 150 -2.85 -5.40 -5.90
N CYS A 151 -3.12 -6.66 -5.51
CA CYS A 151 -2.57 -7.83 -6.20
C CYS A 151 -3.01 -7.87 -7.67
N LEU A 152 -4.28 -7.58 -7.94
CA LEU A 152 -4.83 -7.54 -9.29
C LEU A 152 -4.19 -6.43 -10.13
N TRP A 153 -4.09 -5.22 -9.57
CA TRP A 153 -3.40 -4.11 -10.23
C TRP A 153 -1.93 -4.46 -10.49
N ALA A 154 -1.23 -5.01 -9.51
CA ALA A 154 0.18 -5.38 -9.63
C ALA A 154 0.40 -6.58 -10.56
N LEU A 155 -0.65 -7.32 -10.95
CA LEU A 155 -0.55 -8.59 -11.65
C LEU A 155 0.19 -9.70 -10.86
N ASP A 156 0.13 -9.64 -9.53
CA ASP A 156 0.77 -10.59 -8.61
C ASP A 156 -0.05 -11.88 -8.42
N LYS A 157 0.10 -12.81 -9.37
CA LYS A 157 -0.60 -14.10 -9.36
C LYS A 157 -0.43 -14.88 -8.07
N HIS A 158 0.82 -15.02 -7.64
CA HIS A 158 1.14 -15.87 -6.51
C HIS A 158 0.49 -15.34 -5.23
N MET A 159 0.45 -14.03 -5.06
CA MET A 159 -0.21 -13.44 -3.90
C MET A 159 -1.73 -13.62 -3.94
N TRP A 160 -2.42 -13.32 -5.06
CA TRP A 160 -3.88 -13.49 -5.07
C TRP A 160 -4.31 -14.94 -4.97
N THR A 161 -3.58 -15.89 -5.57
CA THR A 161 -3.84 -17.33 -5.39
C THR A 161 -3.71 -17.71 -3.92
N LYS A 162 -2.63 -17.27 -3.25
CA LYS A 162 -2.44 -17.52 -1.82
C LYS A 162 -3.57 -16.96 -0.96
N MET A 163 -4.08 -15.78 -1.31
CA MET A 163 -5.23 -15.19 -0.62
C MET A 163 -6.51 -16.02 -0.85
N LEU A 164 -6.77 -16.45 -2.10
CA LEU A 164 -7.94 -17.26 -2.45
C LEU A 164 -7.94 -18.62 -1.75
N ASP A 165 -6.77 -19.24 -1.56
CA ASP A 165 -6.63 -20.48 -0.79
C ASP A 165 -7.06 -20.32 0.68
N CYS A 166 -7.06 -19.08 1.21
CA CYS A 166 -7.48 -18.77 2.57
C CYS A 166 -9.00 -18.49 2.69
N VAL A 167 -9.74 -18.49 1.58
CA VAL A 167 -11.20 -18.28 1.61
C VAL A 167 -11.87 -19.55 2.14
N PRO A 168 -12.64 -19.48 3.24
CA PRO A 168 -13.28 -20.65 3.82
C PRO A 168 -14.35 -21.22 2.89
N LYS A 169 -14.57 -22.53 2.93
CA LYS A 169 -15.65 -23.19 2.18
C LYS A 169 -16.97 -23.14 2.95
N THR A 170 -17.38 -21.94 3.34
CA THR A 170 -18.59 -21.65 4.13
C THR A 170 -19.41 -20.54 3.47
N GLU A 171 -20.61 -20.27 3.97
CA GLU A 171 -21.44 -19.17 3.49
C GLU A 171 -20.72 -17.81 3.59
N ASP A 172 -19.98 -17.58 4.69
CA ASP A 172 -19.14 -16.38 4.83
C ASP A 172 -18.02 -16.32 3.78
N GLY A 173 -17.46 -17.45 3.40
CA GLY A 173 -16.51 -17.53 2.30
C GLY A 173 -17.11 -17.16 0.95
N GLU A 174 -18.33 -17.62 0.65
CA GLU A 174 -19.05 -17.22 -0.57
C GLU A 174 -19.40 -15.72 -0.58
N ARG A 175 -19.71 -15.15 0.59
CA ARG A 175 -19.88 -13.68 0.74
C ARG A 175 -18.60 -12.93 0.42
N ILE A 176 -17.46 -13.39 0.93
CA ILE A 176 -16.14 -12.83 0.60
C ILE A 176 -15.87 -12.97 -0.90
N LYS A 177 -16.05 -14.17 -1.47
CA LYS A 177 -15.82 -14.45 -2.89
C LYS A 177 -16.67 -13.56 -3.80
N THR A 178 -17.92 -13.29 -3.40
CA THR A 178 -18.81 -12.35 -4.11
C THR A 178 -18.25 -10.94 -4.12
N GLU A 179 -17.68 -10.48 -3.00
CA GLU A 179 -17.05 -9.15 -2.93
C GLU A 179 -15.74 -9.10 -3.73
N LEU A 180 -14.93 -10.15 -3.69
CA LEU A 180 -13.72 -10.28 -4.53
C LEU A 180 -14.07 -10.21 -6.02
N ARG A 181 -15.18 -10.82 -6.44
CA ARG A 181 -15.67 -10.73 -7.82
C ARG A 181 -16.02 -9.30 -8.22
N LYS A 182 -16.68 -8.53 -7.34
CA LYS A 182 -16.94 -7.10 -7.59
C LYS A 182 -15.65 -6.31 -7.70
N GLN A 183 -14.69 -6.54 -6.81
CA GLN A 183 -13.38 -5.90 -6.87
C GLN A 183 -12.66 -6.23 -8.18
N TYR A 184 -12.67 -7.49 -8.62
CA TYR A 184 -12.12 -7.89 -9.91
C TYR A 184 -12.75 -7.12 -11.09
N GLN A 185 -14.08 -7.02 -11.16
CA GLN A 185 -14.75 -6.26 -12.22
C GLN A 185 -14.42 -4.77 -12.15
N MET A 186 -14.37 -4.18 -10.94
CA MET A 186 -13.96 -2.78 -10.75
C MET A 186 -12.55 -2.51 -11.31
N ILE A 187 -11.58 -3.39 -11.04
CA ILE A 187 -10.22 -3.27 -11.55
C ILE A 187 -10.17 -3.44 -13.07
N LYS A 188 -10.90 -4.41 -13.60
CA LYS A 188 -10.99 -4.71 -15.05
C LYS A 188 -11.57 -3.53 -15.83
N GLU A 189 -12.57 -2.86 -15.28
CA GLU A 189 -13.27 -1.75 -15.93
C GLU A 189 -12.58 -0.40 -15.69
N HIS A 190 -12.29 -0.07 -14.44
CA HIS A 190 -11.89 1.27 -13.98
C HIS A 190 -10.43 1.35 -13.53
N GLY A 191 -9.89 0.26 -12.96
CA GLY A 191 -8.55 0.23 -12.40
C GLY A 191 -8.44 0.84 -11.00
N VAL A 192 -7.22 1.19 -10.60
CA VAL A 192 -6.93 1.85 -9.32
C VAL A 192 -6.21 3.16 -9.53
N THR A 193 -6.39 4.08 -8.58
CA THR A 193 -5.72 5.38 -8.57
C THR A 193 -4.67 5.40 -7.47
N TYR A 194 -3.48 5.91 -7.81
CA TYR A 194 -2.41 6.17 -6.84
C TYR A 194 -1.71 7.48 -7.15
N THR A 195 -1.02 8.00 -6.13
CA THR A 195 -0.10 9.12 -6.27
C THR A 195 1.32 8.60 -6.18
N LEU A 196 2.15 8.96 -7.17
CA LEU A 196 3.58 8.70 -7.18
C LEU A 196 4.30 10.02 -7.02
N HIS A 197 5.04 10.17 -5.92
CA HIS A 197 5.97 11.27 -5.73
C HIS A 197 7.25 10.95 -6.49
N GLY A 198 7.80 11.93 -7.21
CA GLY A 198 8.86 11.75 -8.22
C GLY A 198 9.92 10.70 -7.92
N VAL A 199 10.35 9.96 -8.94
CA VAL A 199 11.22 8.77 -8.78
C VAL A 199 12.69 9.15 -8.64
N THR A 200 13.17 9.94 -9.60
CA THR A 200 14.51 10.54 -9.60
C THR A 200 14.43 11.90 -10.30
N LYS A 201 15.50 12.70 -10.26
CA LYS A 201 15.55 13.98 -10.96
C LYS A 201 15.38 13.85 -12.49
N ASP A 202 15.86 12.75 -13.06
CA ASP A 202 15.95 12.56 -14.52
C ASP A 202 14.92 11.56 -15.08
N TYR A 203 14.18 10.87 -14.21
CA TYR A 203 13.16 9.90 -14.59
C TYR A 203 11.90 10.08 -13.73
N ARG A 204 10.81 10.52 -14.36
CA ARG A 204 9.54 10.89 -13.72
C ARG A 204 9.74 11.75 -12.44
N PRO A 205 10.26 12.98 -12.56
CA PRO A 205 10.58 13.83 -11.41
C PRO A 205 9.33 14.45 -10.75
N GLU A 206 8.23 14.52 -11.48
CA GLU A 206 7.00 15.17 -11.03
C GLU A 206 6.16 14.24 -10.15
N THR A 207 5.37 14.84 -9.27
CA THR A 207 4.32 14.12 -8.56
C THR A 207 3.14 13.91 -9.49
N THR A 208 2.77 12.66 -9.74
CA THR A 208 1.68 12.31 -10.66
C THR A 208 0.63 11.49 -9.95
N THR A 209 -0.64 11.82 -10.18
CA THR A 209 -1.76 10.95 -9.85
C THR A 209 -2.20 10.23 -11.10
N THR A 210 -2.23 8.90 -11.05
CA THR A 210 -2.51 8.05 -12.21
C THR A 210 -3.57 7.03 -11.86
N THR A 211 -4.51 6.85 -12.78
CA THR A 211 -5.48 5.75 -12.76
C THR A 211 -5.11 4.77 -13.86
N GLU A 212 -4.82 3.53 -13.48
CA GLU A 212 -4.51 2.47 -14.44
C GLU A 212 -5.13 1.13 -14.00
N LYS A 213 -5.47 0.31 -14.98
CA LYS A 213 -6.11 -1.00 -14.73
C LYS A 213 -5.15 -1.94 -14.03
N HIS A 214 -3.94 -2.03 -14.56
CA HIS A 214 -2.85 -2.84 -14.06
C HIS A 214 -1.56 -2.04 -14.17
N PHE A 215 -0.53 -2.46 -13.44
CA PHE A 215 0.81 -1.89 -13.56
C PHE A 215 1.26 -1.91 -15.04
N ASP A 216 1.59 -0.73 -15.57
CA ASP A 216 1.97 -0.59 -16.98
C ASP A 216 3.41 -1.07 -17.25
N PHE A 217 3.56 -2.38 -17.44
CA PHE A 217 4.82 -2.98 -17.91
C PHE A 217 5.29 -2.38 -19.23
N LYS A 218 4.36 -2.05 -20.15
CA LYS A 218 4.70 -1.63 -21.52
C LYS A 218 5.31 -0.24 -21.53
N GLY A 219 4.64 0.75 -20.94
CA GLY A 219 5.10 2.13 -20.87
C GLY A 219 6.13 2.40 -19.77
N THR A 220 6.44 1.40 -18.94
CA THR A 220 7.52 1.45 -17.95
C THR A 220 8.72 0.63 -18.44
N ILE A 221 8.98 -0.53 -17.84
CA ILE A 221 10.24 -1.25 -18.01
C ILE A 221 10.47 -1.81 -19.42
N ILE A 222 9.43 -2.28 -20.11
CA ILE A 222 9.57 -2.83 -21.48
C ILE A 222 9.99 -1.73 -22.46
N SER A 223 9.39 -0.53 -22.35
CA SER A 223 9.76 0.60 -23.20
C SER A 223 11.20 1.03 -22.96
N GLU A 224 11.62 1.16 -21.71
CA GLU A 224 12.98 1.64 -21.38
C GLU A 224 14.06 0.63 -21.77
N LEU A 225 13.82 -0.68 -21.58
CA LEU A 225 14.72 -1.73 -22.07
C LEU A 225 14.82 -1.73 -23.60
N GLN A 226 13.70 -1.57 -24.30
CA GLN A 226 13.70 -1.48 -25.77
C GLN A 226 14.46 -0.23 -26.26
N LYS A 227 14.17 0.95 -25.69
CA LYS A 227 14.89 2.19 -26.01
C LYS A 227 16.39 2.07 -25.77
N PHE A 228 16.80 1.36 -24.72
CA PHE A 228 18.21 1.06 -24.50
C PHE A 228 18.77 0.20 -25.63
N LEU A 229 18.13 -0.89 -26.02
CA LEU A 229 18.61 -1.76 -27.11
C LEU A 229 18.67 -1.04 -28.45
N ASP A 230 17.74 -0.13 -28.72
CA ASP A 230 17.69 0.63 -29.97
C ASP A 230 18.83 1.66 -30.06
N ARG A 231 19.23 2.25 -28.93
CA ARG A 231 20.21 3.36 -28.87
C ARG A 231 21.59 2.96 -28.37
N ASN A 232 21.67 1.87 -27.61
CA ASN A 232 22.84 1.40 -26.85
C ASN A 232 23.54 2.53 -26.06
N ASN A 233 22.76 3.31 -25.31
CA ASN A 233 23.23 4.51 -24.62
C ASN A 233 23.30 4.28 -23.09
N ASN A 234 24.47 4.54 -22.48
CA ASN A 234 24.68 4.39 -21.03
C ASN A 234 23.79 5.31 -20.18
N HIS A 235 23.49 6.52 -20.65
CA HIS A 235 22.55 7.40 -19.95
C HIS A 235 21.15 6.78 -19.94
N GLN A 236 20.69 6.28 -21.10
CA GLN A 236 19.41 5.55 -21.21
C GLN A 236 19.37 4.29 -20.34
N TRP A 237 20.50 3.58 -20.21
CA TRP A 237 20.63 2.46 -19.27
C TRP A 237 20.42 2.91 -17.84
N ILE A 238 21.20 3.90 -17.39
CA ILE A 238 21.18 4.34 -16.00
C ILE A 238 19.83 4.99 -15.67
N THR A 239 19.45 6.06 -16.37
CA THR A 239 18.30 6.89 -15.99
C THR A 239 16.99 6.27 -16.44
N GLY A 240 16.92 5.80 -17.69
CA GLY A 240 15.73 5.15 -18.24
C GLY A 240 15.45 3.81 -17.60
N VAL A 241 16.32 2.81 -17.80
CA VAL A 241 16.10 1.45 -17.28
C VAL A 241 16.17 1.43 -15.75
N GLY A 242 17.20 2.04 -15.15
CA GLY A 242 17.34 2.09 -13.70
C GLY A 242 16.19 2.85 -13.01
N GLY A 243 15.71 3.94 -13.62
CA GLY A 243 14.52 4.66 -13.14
C GLY A 243 13.25 3.81 -13.22
N ALA A 244 13.03 3.11 -14.33
CA ALA A 244 11.90 2.19 -14.49
C ALA A 244 11.94 1.01 -13.51
N GLN A 245 13.13 0.51 -13.18
CA GLN A 245 13.32 -0.60 -12.25
C GLN A 245 12.91 -0.28 -10.82
N ARG A 246 13.01 0.98 -10.39
CA ARG A 246 12.52 1.45 -9.08
C ARG A 246 10.99 1.36 -8.97
N LEU A 247 10.31 1.39 -10.10
CA LEU A 247 8.85 1.34 -10.16
C LEU A 247 8.29 -0.10 -10.16
N LEU A 248 9.13 -1.13 -10.18
CA LEU A 248 8.63 -2.49 -10.29
C LEU A 248 7.89 -2.94 -9.01
N PRO A 249 6.70 -3.56 -9.13
CA PRO A 249 6.04 -4.23 -8.02
C PRO A 249 6.92 -5.34 -7.43
N ALA A 250 6.72 -5.64 -6.14
CA ALA A 250 7.53 -6.60 -5.40
C ALA A 250 7.66 -7.98 -6.08
N HIS A 251 6.58 -8.50 -6.68
CA HIS A 251 6.62 -9.80 -7.35
C HIS A 251 7.51 -9.80 -8.61
N VAL A 252 7.61 -8.67 -9.34
CA VAL A 252 8.51 -8.56 -10.49
C VAL A 252 9.96 -8.51 -10.02
N VAL A 253 10.20 -7.81 -8.91
CA VAL A 253 11.52 -7.82 -8.25
C VAL A 253 11.86 -9.21 -7.73
N ASP A 254 10.88 -10.00 -7.30
CA ASP A 254 11.09 -11.41 -6.95
C ASP A 254 11.62 -12.20 -8.14
N GLU A 255 11.06 -12.00 -9.34
CA GLU A 255 11.55 -12.65 -10.57
C GLU A 255 12.96 -12.18 -10.94
N TYR A 256 13.25 -10.89 -10.82
CA TYR A 256 14.61 -10.39 -11.01
C TYR A 256 15.56 -11.08 -10.01
N CYS A 257 15.27 -11.01 -8.72
CA CYS A 257 16.13 -11.48 -7.63
C CYS A 257 16.04 -12.99 -7.34
N SER A 258 15.43 -13.77 -8.21
CA SER A 258 15.41 -15.23 -8.09
C SER A 258 16.75 -15.87 -8.50
N ASP A 259 16.97 -17.09 -8.04
CA ASP A 259 18.16 -17.91 -8.33
C ASP A 259 18.23 -18.43 -9.77
N ARG A 260 17.16 -18.28 -10.56
CA ARG A 260 17.08 -18.77 -11.93
C ARG A 260 17.40 -17.69 -12.97
N PRO A 261 18.19 -17.95 -14.01
CA PRO A 261 18.50 -16.96 -15.04
C PRO A 261 17.27 -16.57 -15.86
N PHE A 262 17.35 -15.44 -16.58
CA PHE A 262 16.39 -15.03 -17.61
C PHE A 262 16.74 -15.54 -19.02
N GLU A 263 17.87 -16.24 -19.15
CA GLU A 263 18.25 -16.91 -20.37
C GLU A 263 17.35 -18.13 -20.66
N LEU A 264 16.98 -18.35 -21.93
CA LEU A 264 16.29 -19.55 -22.40
C LEU A 264 14.97 -19.86 -21.68
N LEU A 265 14.20 -18.84 -21.25
CA LEU A 265 12.97 -19.08 -20.50
C LEU A 265 11.88 -19.73 -21.34
N PRO A 266 11.43 -20.95 -20.99
CA PRO A 266 10.18 -21.49 -21.52
C PRO A 266 8.99 -20.77 -20.89
N PHE A 267 7.83 -20.81 -21.56
CA PHE A 267 6.63 -20.08 -21.12
C PHE A 267 6.15 -20.46 -19.71
N TYR A 268 6.40 -21.69 -19.27
CA TYR A 268 6.00 -22.21 -17.94
C TYR A 268 6.88 -21.69 -16.79
N TYR A 269 7.92 -20.91 -17.08
CA TYR A 269 8.88 -20.45 -16.07
C TYR A 269 8.22 -19.62 -14.95
N PHE A 270 7.21 -18.81 -15.29
CA PHE A 270 6.51 -17.92 -14.35
C PHE A 270 5.28 -18.58 -13.68
N GLU A 271 5.06 -19.88 -13.91
CA GLU A 271 3.98 -20.62 -13.25
C GLU A 271 4.31 -20.93 -11.79
N GLN A 272 5.59 -21.08 -11.46
CA GLN A 272 6.09 -21.38 -10.12
C GLN A 272 6.68 -20.13 -9.48
N ARG A 273 6.46 -19.98 -8.18
CA ARG A 273 7.13 -18.95 -7.37
C ARG A 273 8.56 -19.41 -7.06
N HIS A 274 9.52 -18.51 -7.28
CA HIS A 274 10.93 -18.75 -6.94
C HIS A 274 11.31 -18.04 -5.64
N THR A 275 12.35 -18.53 -4.98
CA THR A 275 12.88 -17.88 -3.78
C THR A 275 13.60 -16.60 -4.20
N SER A 276 13.33 -15.51 -3.49
CA SER A 276 13.95 -14.22 -3.78
C SER A 276 14.41 -13.53 -2.51
N SER A 277 15.64 -13.03 -2.53
CA SER A 277 16.16 -12.15 -1.48
C SER A 277 15.72 -10.70 -1.64
N LYS A 278 15.18 -10.30 -2.81
CA LYS A 278 14.99 -8.89 -3.21
C LYS A 278 16.28 -8.06 -3.06
N GLU A 279 17.43 -8.71 -3.23
CA GLU A 279 18.75 -8.12 -3.19
C GLU A 279 19.48 -8.36 -4.50
N TYR A 280 20.32 -7.41 -4.89
CA TYR A 280 21.22 -7.53 -6.02
C TYR A 280 22.67 -7.38 -5.56
N LYS A 281 23.61 -7.92 -6.35
CA LYS A 281 25.04 -7.70 -6.13
C LYS A 281 25.43 -6.37 -6.77
N ASN A 282 25.85 -5.41 -5.96
CA ASN A 282 26.36 -4.15 -6.48
C ASN A 282 27.78 -4.35 -7.04
N HIS A 283 27.98 -4.13 -8.34
CA HIS A 283 29.28 -4.38 -8.97
C HIS A 283 30.36 -3.39 -8.51
N LEU A 284 29.99 -2.16 -8.14
CA LEU A 284 30.93 -1.14 -7.70
C LEU A 284 31.43 -1.40 -6.26
N THR A 285 30.54 -1.84 -5.38
CA THR A 285 30.87 -2.08 -3.96
C THR A 285 31.19 -3.55 -3.66
N ASN A 286 30.90 -4.45 -4.59
CA ASN A 286 30.94 -5.90 -4.45
C ASN A 286 30.11 -6.44 -3.26
N LYS A 287 29.10 -5.68 -2.81
CA LYS A 287 28.20 -6.04 -1.69
C LYS A 287 26.80 -6.41 -2.21
N LYS A 288 26.07 -7.19 -1.43
CA LYS A 288 24.63 -7.35 -1.63
C LYS A 288 23.90 -6.12 -1.10
N GLU A 289 23.00 -5.59 -1.90
CA GLU A 289 22.20 -4.42 -1.58
C GLU A 289 20.73 -4.71 -1.85
N SER A 290 19.85 -4.14 -1.02
CA SER A 290 18.40 -4.29 -1.20
C SER A 290 17.93 -3.50 -2.43
N TRP A 291 17.06 -4.11 -3.24
CA TRP A 291 16.42 -3.45 -4.39
C TRP A 291 15.69 -2.16 -3.98
N PHE A 292 15.03 -2.19 -2.82
CA PHE A 292 14.23 -1.08 -2.29
C PHE A 292 15.00 -0.28 -1.22
N GLY A 293 16.33 -0.32 -1.26
CA GLY A 293 17.17 0.44 -0.33
C GLY A 293 16.97 1.95 -0.50
N ILE A 294 16.71 2.66 0.60
CA ILE A 294 16.49 4.13 0.60
C ILE A 294 17.72 4.87 0.04
N SER A 295 18.92 4.34 0.28
CA SER A 295 20.19 4.89 -0.21
C SER A 295 20.61 4.36 -1.59
N SER A 296 19.75 3.59 -2.27
CA SER A 296 20.09 3.02 -3.58
C SER A 296 20.30 4.12 -4.62
N LYS A 297 21.37 3.99 -5.40
CA LYS A 297 21.69 4.86 -6.55
C LYS A 297 21.20 4.29 -7.88
N MET A 298 20.27 3.34 -7.83
CA MET A 298 19.56 2.86 -9.01
C MET A 298 18.83 4.02 -9.69
N GLY A 299 18.95 4.14 -11.02
CA GLY A 299 18.41 5.28 -11.75
C GLY A 299 19.31 6.52 -11.79
N GLU A 300 20.33 6.60 -10.90
CA GLU A 300 21.25 7.74 -10.81
C GLU A 300 22.68 7.36 -11.23
N SER A 301 23.12 6.16 -10.91
CA SER A 301 24.50 5.70 -11.16
C SER A 301 24.57 4.32 -11.82
N PHE A 302 23.49 3.55 -11.76
CA PHE A 302 23.42 2.22 -12.35
C PHE A 302 21.97 1.81 -12.65
N ALA A 303 21.85 0.77 -13.46
CA ALA A 303 20.66 -0.07 -13.54
C ALA A 303 21.06 -1.53 -13.30
N ILE A 304 20.08 -2.41 -13.21
CA ILE A 304 20.27 -3.82 -12.90
C ILE A 304 20.09 -4.66 -14.15
N VAL A 305 20.95 -5.65 -14.33
CA VAL A 305 20.77 -6.72 -15.32
C VAL A 305 20.76 -8.06 -14.61
N LYS A 306 19.88 -8.97 -15.04
CA LYS A 306 19.93 -10.37 -14.60
C LYS A 306 20.63 -11.26 -15.63
N GLY A 307 20.13 -11.24 -16.88
CA GLY A 307 20.67 -12.07 -17.96
C GLY A 307 20.84 -13.54 -17.58
N THR A 308 22.06 -14.05 -17.71
CA THR A 308 22.42 -15.47 -17.60
C THR A 308 22.83 -15.92 -16.19
N GLY A 309 22.74 -15.05 -15.17
CA GLY A 309 23.25 -15.39 -13.85
C GLY A 309 22.78 -14.49 -12.71
N VAL A 310 23.73 -14.06 -11.88
CA VAL A 310 23.46 -13.27 -10.67
C VAL A 310 22.96 -11.89 -11.03
N VAL A 311 21.90 -11.45 -10.37
CA VAL A 311 21.39 -10.07 -10.47
C VAL A 311 22.46 -9.08 -10.05
N MET A 312 22.88 -8.24 -10.98
CA MET A 312 23.97 -7.30 -10.75
C MET A 312 23.58 -5.89 -11.14
N SER A 313 24.01 -4.91 -10.33
CA SER A 313 24.00 -3.53 -10.78
C SER A 313 25.20 -3.24 -11.67
N MET A 314 24.99 -2.47 -12.73
CA MET A 314 26.06 -2.06 -13.65
C MET A 314 25.86 -0.61 -14.09
N ALA A 315 26.95 0.16 -14.17
CA ALA A 315 26.94 1.50 -14.76
C ALA A 315 26.89 1.46 -16.30
N ARG A 316 27.29 0.34 -16.91
CA ARG A 316 27.21 0.08 -18.35
C ARG A 316 26.53 -1.26 -18.57
N ALA A 317 25.56 -1.30 -19.48
CA ALA A 317 24.81 -2.52 -19.70
C ALA A 317 25.61 -3.56 -20.48
N TRP A 318 25.38 -4.84 -20.16
CA TRP A 318 25.76 -5.95 -21.01
C TRP A 318 24.59 -6.29 -21.94
N VAL A 319 24.71 -5.88 -23.21
CA VAL A 319 23.61 -5.92 -24.21
C VAL A 319 22.90 -7.28 -24.31
N PRO A 320 23.59 -8.44 -24.35
CA PRO A 320 22.94 -9.75 -24.32
C PRO A 320 22.01 -9.92 -23.11
N GLY A 321 22.49 -9.62 -21.90
CA GLY A 321 21.67 -9.70 -20.70
C GLY A 321 20.46 -8.77 -20.71
N VAL A 322 20.57 -7.58 -21.32
CA VAL A 322 19.43 -6.67 -21.47
C VAL A 322 18.37 -7.23 -22.44
N ARG A 323 18.81 -7.94 -23.49
CA ARG A 323 17.91 -8.63 -24.42
C ARG A 323 17.16 -9.76 -23.71
N ASP A 324 17.84 -10.52 -22.87
CA ASP A 324 17.24 -11.58 -22.05
C ASP A 324 16.23 -11.01 -21.05
N ASP A 325 16.59 -9.94 -20.34
CA ASP A 325 15.69 -9.22 -19.43
C ASP A 325 14.43 -8.73 -20.15
N LEU A 326 14.57 -8.12 -21.33
CA LEU A 326 13.43 -7.68 -22.14
C LEU A 326 12.54 -8.86 -22.56
N GLY A 327 13.15 -9.97 -22.99
CA GLY A 327 12.44 -11.21 -23.35
C GLY A 327 11.64 -11.76 -22.17
N ALA A 328 12.29 -11.92 -21.02
CA ALA A 328 11.71 -12.44 -19.78
C ALA A 328 10.54 -11.56 -19.31
N ILE A 329 10.72 -10.24 -19.24
CA ILE A 329 9.65 -9.33 -18.78
C ILE A 329 8.46 -9.30 -19.74
N ARG A 330 8.69 -9.43 -21.05
CA ARG A 330 7.59 -9.58 -22.03
C ARG A 330 6.82 -10.88 -21.80
N ILE A 331 7.50 -11.98 -21.52
CA ILE A 331 6.86 -13.27 -21.24
C ILE A 331 6.09 -13.19 -19.92
N LEU A 332 6.70 -12.70 -18.84
CA LEU A 332 6.06 -12.48 -17.54
C LEU A 332 4.77 -11.68 -17.71
N TYR A 333 4.83 -10.52 -18.37
CA TYR A 333 3.65 -9.69 -18.60
C TYR A 333 2.53 -10.44 -19.36
N ARG A 334 2.89 -11.22 -20.40
CA ARG A 334 1.90 -12.02 -21.15
C ARG A 334 1.26 -13.09 -20.27
N VAL A 335 2.06 -13.83 -19.50
CA VAL A 335 1.58 -14.87 -18.59
C VAL A 335 0.67 -14.28 -17.53
N ARG A 336 1.10 -13.22 -16.83
CA ARG A 336 0.27 -12.62 -15.77
C ARG A 336 -1.03 -12.02 -16.28
N LYS A 337 -1.06 -11.46 -17.49
CA LYS A 337 -2.32 -11.04 -18.11
C LYS A 337 -3.25 -12.21 -18.41
N LYS A 338 -2.72 -13.35 -18.86
CA LYS A 338 -3.52 -14.55 -19.08
C LYS A 338 -4.07 -15.07 -17.74
N ASP A 339 -3.24 -15.11 -16.70
CA ASP A 339 -3.64 -15.50 -15.35
C ASP A 339 -4.76 -14.58 -14.81
N PHE A 340 -4.63 -13.26 -15.00
CA PHE A 340 -5.65 -12.29 -14.60
C PHE A 340 -6.99 -12.55 -15.31
N LEU A 341 -6.99 -12.90 -16.60
CA LEU A 341 -8.22 -13.22 -17.31
C LEU A 341 -8.83 -14.55 -16.83
N ALA A 342 -8.01 -15.55 -16.55
CA ALA A 342 -8.45 -16.86 -16.05
C ALA A 342 -9.05 -16.78 -14.63
N LEU A 343 -8.63 -15.80 -13.83
CA LEU A 343 -9.15 -15.54 -12.49
C LEU A 343 -10.68 -15.33 -12.47
N GLU A 344 -11.26 -14.85 -13.57
CA GLU A 344 -12.71 -14.69 -13.68
C GLU A 344 -13.47 -16.00 -13.46
N ASP A 345 -12.90 -17.12 -13.94
CA ASP A 345 -13.46 -18.45 -13.75
C ASP A 345 -13.28 -18.93 -12.30
N ASP A 346 -12.11 -18.70 -11.70
CA ASP A 346 -11.84 -19.06 -10.30
C ASP A 346 -12.78 -18.34 -9.33
N LEU A 347 -13.20 -17.12 -9.68
CA LEU A 347 -14.11 -16.30 -8.91
C LEU A 347 -15.59 -16.66 -9.13
N LYS A 348 -15.96 -17.62 -10.00
CA LYS A 348 -17.37 -18.03 -10.19
C LYS A 348 -17.97 -18.64 -8.91
N PRO A 349 -19.29 -18.52 -8.68
CA PRO A 349 -19.95 -19.14 -7.53
C PRO A 349 -19.80 -20.66 -7.58
N CYS A 350 -19.62 -21.32 -6.43
CA CYS A 350 -19.57 -22.78 -6.39
C CYS A 350 -20.89 -23.46 -6.84
N ASN A 351 -22.00 -22.72 -6.90
CA ASN A 351 -23.32 -23.22 -7.30
C ASN A 351 -23.59 -23.16 -8.82
N SER A 352 -22.61 -22.80 -9.65
CA SER A 352 -22.74 -22.97 -11.11
C SER A 352 -22.46 -24.42 -11.54
N SER A 353 -23.08 -25.39 -10.87
CA SER A 353 -23.29 -26.71 -11.47
C SER A 353 -24.43 -26.58 -12.47
N GLU A 354 -24.08 -26.48 -13.76
CA GLU A 354 -25.00 -26.83 -14.84
C GLU A 354 -25.63 -28.20 -14.54
N ASN A 355 -26.95 -28.29 -14.65
CA ASN A 355 -27.77 -29.51 -14.65
C ASN A 355 -27.85 -30.31 -13.34
N ARG A 356 -28.77 -29.88 -12.46
CA ARG A 356 -29.61 -30.81 -11.68
C ARG A 356 -31.08 -30.69 -12.12
N TYR A 357 -31.35 -31.09 -13.35
CA TYR A 357 -32.68 -31.57 -13.73
C TYR A 357 -32.49 -32.94 -14.37
N ASN A 358 -32.77 -33.98 -13.59
CA ASN A 358 -33.19 -35.29 -14.05
C ASN A 358 -34.11 -35.82 -12.93
N TYR A 359 -35.41 -35.58 -13.09
CA TYR A 359 -36.47 -36.35 -12.47
C TYR A 359 -37.31 -36.96 -13.59
#